data_AF-I1M8X1-F1
#
_entry.id   AF-I1M8X1-F1
#
_cell.length_a   1.000
_cell.length_b   1.000
_cell.length_c   1.000
_cell.angle_alpha   90.00
_cell.angle_beta   90.00
_cell.angle_gamma   90.00
#
_symmetry.space_group_name_H-M   'P 1'
#
loop_
_entity.id
_entity.type
_entity.pdbx_description
1 polymer ?
#
loop_
_entity_poly.entity_id
_entity_poly.type
_entity_poly.pdbx_seq_one_letter_code
_entity_poly.pdbx_strand_id
1 'polypeptide(L)'
;MDLGCSDASVWKEALSLYPSRIQTLSVKKNKPDLVSLDDFYCNQLPLLLHQRNPNPFITTPELSTLMQWKLTRGKWRPRLLDFVSSLDDAVVKSASQKAFQSLPDVSKAVSELTVLKGVGPATASAVLATFAPHLTPFMSDEAMEAALGSSKDYSLKQYIKFVDKLQRKAEELSSEGDSFTPSDVERALWSFAVGQSSGPQADQDPKTKPSRSSKRKRKN
;
A
#
# COMPACT_ATOMS: atom_id res chain seq x y z
N MET A 1 -7.14 -11.04 -12.09
CA MET A 1 -7.84 -10.83 -10.82
C MET A 1 -8.21 -9.37 -10.75
N ASP A 2 -9.50 -9.13 -10.74
CA ASP A 2 -10.12 -7.86 -10.39
C ASP A 2 -11.04 -8.09 -9.19
N LEU A 3 -11.64 -7.02 -8.66
CA LEU A 3 -12.62 -7.14 -7.58
C LEU A 3 -13.91 -7.88 -7.98
N GLY A 4 -14.12 -8.21 -9.27
CA GLY A 4 -15.25 -9.01 -9.71
C GLY A 4 -15.08 -10.51 -9.47
N CYS A 5 -13.86 -10.98 -9.23
CA CYS A 5 -13.60 -12.38 -8.91
C CYS A 5 -14.12 -12.73 -7.50
N SER A 6 -15.02 -13.71 -7.43
CA SER A 6 -15.61 -14.24 -6.19
C SER A 6 -15.00 -15.59 -5.75
N ASP A 7 -14.03 -16.12 -6.50
CA ASP A 7 -13.41 -17.41 -6.20
C ASP A 7 -12.31 -17.25 -5.13
N ALA A 8 -12.64 -17.58 -3.89
CA ALA A 8 -11.71 -17.49 -2.76
C ALA A 8 -10.40 -18.25 -2.97
N SER A 9 -10.38 -19.34 -3.76
CA SER A 9 -9.15 -20.09 -4.02
C SER A 9 -8.12 -19.27 -4.80
N VAL A 10 -8.59 -18.48 -5.78
CA VAL A 10 -7.75 -17.58 -6.59
C VAL A 10 -7.18 -16.44 -5.72
N TRP A 11 -7.96 -15.94 -4.77
CA TRP A 11 -7.51 -14.95 -3.78
C TRP A 11 -6.45 -15.51 -2.82
N LYS A 12 -6.66 -16.73 -2.31
CA LYS A 12 -5.67 -17.41 -1.45
C LYS A 12 -4.37 -17.70 -2.20
N GLU A 13 -4.44 -18.12 -3.45
CA GLU A 13 -3.26 -18.34 -4.28
C GLU A 13 -2.48 -17.03 -4.51
N ALA A 14 -3.16 -15.94 -4.88
CA ALA A 14 -2.48 -14.66 -5.04
C ALA A 14 -1.82 -14.18 -3.74
N LEU A 15 -2.50 -14.37 -2.59
CA LEU A 15 -1.95 -14.03 -1.28
C LEU A 15 -0.73 -14.90 -0.92
N SER A 16 -0.78 -16.21 -1.17
CA SER A 16 0.32 -17.14 -0.87
C SER A 16 1.58 -16.84 -1.69
N LEU A 17 1.40 -16.29 -2.90
CA LEU A 17 2.50 -15.85 -3.76
C LEU A 17 3.17 -14.54 -3.29
N TYR A 18 2.56 -13.77 -2.38
CA TYR A 18 3.05 -12.44 -1.97
C TYR A 18 4.54 -12.42 -1.57
N PRO A 19 5.05 -13.32 -0.71
CA PRO A 19 6.48 -13.32 -0.33
C PRO A 19 7.41 -13.53 -1.54
N SER A 20 7.04 -14.43 -2.45
CA SER A 20 7.82 -14.68 -3.67
C SER A 20 7.81 -13.47 -4.62
N ARG A 21 6.71 -12.69 -4.66
CA ARG A 21 6.61 -11.44 -5.43
C ARG A 21 7.52 -10.37 -4.84
N ILE A 22 7.57 -10.24 -3.52
CA ILE A 22 8.49 -9.33 -2.81
C ILE A 22 9.95 -9.69 -3.13
N GLN A 23 10.32 -10.97 -3.06
CA GLN A 23 11.66 -11.43 -3.40
C GLN A 23 12.01 -11.17 -4.87
N THR A 24 11.10 -11.50 -5.79
CA THR A 24 11.29 -11.25 -7.24
C THR A 24 11.46 -9.77 -7.53
N LEU A 25 10.65 -8.91 -6.89
CA LEU A 25 10.74 -7.46 -7.04
C LEU A 25 12.06 -6.90 -6.50
N SER A 26 12.51 -7.40 -5.34
CA SER A 26 13.79 -7.04 -4.72
C SER A 26 14.95 -7.29 -5.68
N VAL A 27 15.03 -8.49 -6.26
CA VAL A 27 16.07 -8.86 -7.23
C VAL A 27 15.93 -8.06 -8.53
N LYS A 28 14.75 -8.07 -9.16
CA LYS A 28 14.50 -7.45 -10.48
C LYS A 28 14.74 -5.93 -10.48
N LYS A 29 14.50 -5.25 -9.36
CA LYS A 29 14.65 -3.79 -9.24
C LYS A 29 15.86 -3.37 -8.41
N ASN A 30 16.74 -4.30 -8.02
CA ASN A 30 17.92 -4.06 -7.20
C ASN A 30 17.58 -3.28 -5.90
N LYS A 31 16.63 -3.81 -5.13
CA LYS A 31 16.14 -3.27 -3.86
C LYS A 31 16.46 -4.25 -2.72
N PRO A 32 17.73 -4.37 -2.30
CA PRO A 32 18.18 -5.45 -1.40
C PRO A 32 17.44 -5.46 -0.06
N ASP A 33 17.10 -4.29 0.47
CA ASP A 33 16.43 -4.17 1.77
C ASP A 33 14.93 -4.46 1.71
N LEU A 34 14.33 -4.62 0.53
CA LEU A 34 12.87 -4.75 0.41
C LEU A 34 12.33 -5.95 1.20
N VAL A 35 13.05 -7.08 1.20
CA VAL A 35 12.61 -8.30 1.90
C VAL A 35 12.61 -8.08 3.42
N SER A 36 13.68 -7.49 3.98
CA SER A 36 13.77 -7.22 5.42
C SER A 36 12.80 -6.12 5.87
N LEU A 37 12.62 -5.10 5.04
CA LEU A 37 11.63 -4.04 5.27
C LEU A 37 10.19 -4.58 5.25
N ASP A 38 9.90 -5.52 4.35
CA ASP A 38 8.58 -6.14 4.26
C ASP A 38 8.31 -7.10 5.42
N ASP A 39 9.31 -7.85 5.89
CA ASP A 39 9.22 -8.64 7.12
C ASP A 39 8.95 -7.76 8.35
N PHE A 40 9.66 -6.63 8.46
CA PHE A 40 9.39 -5.66 9.51
C PHE A 40 7.94 -5.16 9.46
N TYR A 41 7.45 -4.75 8.29
CA TYR A 41 6.10 -4.24 8.12
C TYR A 41 5.02 -5.31 8.37
N CYS A 42 5.17 -6.51 7.82
CA CYS A 42 4.15 -7.57 7.86
C CYS A 42 4.12 -8.32 9.20
N ASN A 43 5.28 -8.53 9.84
CA ASN A 43 5.40 -9.44 10.98
C ASN A 43 5.82 -8.73 12.26
N GLN A 44 6.89 -7.92 12.23
CA GLN A 44 7.47 -7.36 13.46
C GLN A 44 6.65 -6.18 14.00
N LEU A 45 6.31 -5.21 13.15
CA LEU A 45 5.63 -4.00 13.56
C LEU A 45 4.23 -4.26 14.15
N PRO A 46 3.37 -5.12 13.55
CA PRO A 46 2.09 -5.48 14.17
C PRO A 46 2.27 -6.02 15.60
N LEU A 47 3.26 -6.89 15.84
CA LEU A 47 3.55 -7.43 17.18
C LEU A 47 3.96 -6.32 18.15
N LEU A 48 4.87 -5.42 17.74
CA LEU A 48 5.34 -4.30 18.56
C LEU A 48 4.20 -3.34 18.94
N LEU A 49 3.28 -3.05 18.02
CA LEU A 49 2.13 -2.20 18.29
C LEU A 49 1.18 -2.84 19.31
N HIS A 50 0.85 -4.13 19.15
CA HIS A 50 -0.05 -4.84 20.05
C HIS A 50 0.56 -5.12 21.43
N GLN A 51 1.88 -5.26 21.53
CA GLN A 51 2.59 -5.36 22.81
C GLN A 51 2.44 -4.11 23.69
N ARG A 52 2.08 -2.96 23.11
CA ARG A 52 1.88 -1.68 23.82
C ARG A 52 0.44 -1.43 24.26
N ASN A 53 -0.44 -2.42 24.10
CA ASN A 53 -1.81 -2.33 24.60
C ASN A 53 -1.83 -2.14 26.14
N PRO A 54 -2.75 -1.31 26.69
CA PRO A 54 -3.95 -0.78 26.02
C PRO A 54 -3.75 0.54 25.25
N ASN A 55 -2.54 1.12 25.23
CA ASN A 55 -2.27 2.42 24.59
C ASN A 55 -1.23 2.28 23.45
N PRO A 56 -1.57 1.56 22.36
CA PRO A 56 -0.65 1.31 21.26
C PRO A 56 -0.16 2.60 20.63
N PHE A 57 1.07 2.61 20.14
CA PHE A 57 1.69 3.75 19.47
C PHE A 57 2.79 3.27 18.53
N ILE A 58 3.10 4.06 17.51
CA ILE A 58 4.33 3.91 16.72
C ILE A 58 5.36 4.95 17.19
N THR A 59 6.64 4.56 17.18
CA THR A 59 7.77 5.46 17.45
C THR A 59 8.29 6.11 16.16
N THR A 60 9.05 7.19 16.26
CA THR A 60 9.67 7.82 15.07
C THR A 60 10.55 6.83 14.29
N PRO A 61 11.45 6.03 14.91
CA PRO A 61 12.25 5.05 14.17
C PRO A 61 11.40 4.00 13.44
N GLU A 62 10.33 3.50 14.06
CA GLU A 62 9.43 2.53 13.43
C GLU A 62 8.66 3.13 12.26
N LEU A 63 8.20 4.39 12.40
CA LEU A 63 7.55 5.12 11.32
C LEU A 63 8.51 5.39 10.15
N SER A 64 9.78 5.69 10.44
CA SER A 64 10.83 5.83 9.41
C SER A 64 11.07 4.52 8.67
N THR A 65 11.19 3.39 9.37
CA THR A 65 11.35 2.07 8.73
C THR A 65 10.12 1.71 7.90
N LEU A 66 8.90 1.96 8.40
CA LEU A 66 7.66 1.79 7.63
C LEU A 66 7.63 2.68 6.37
N MET A 67 8.09 3.93 6.47
CA MET A 67 8.20 4.82 5.31
C MET A 67 9.22 4.27 4.30
N GLN A 68 10.36 3.77 4.77
CA GLN A 68 11.37 3.15 3.91
C GLN A 68 10.80 1.91 3.20
N TRP A 69 10.06 1.04 3.89
CA TRP A 69 9.32 -0.06 3.27
C TRP A 69 8.39 0.45 2.18
N LYS A 70 7.50 1.41 2.49
CA LYS A 70 6.50 1.94 1.57
C LYS A 70 7.12 2.53 0.30
N LEU A 71 8.19 3.32 0.45
CA LEU A 71 8.89 3.92 -0.69
C LEU A 71 9.69 2.90 -1.49
N THR A 72 10.18 1.83 -0.85
CA THR A 72 10.90 0.74 -1.51
C THR A 72 9.94 -0.20 -2.24
N ARG A 73 8.77 -0.53 -1.69
CA ARG A 73 7.73 -1.33 -2.35
C ARG A 73 7.09 -0.58 -3.53
N GLY A 74 6.85 0.72 -3.36
CA GLY A 74 6.14 1.57 -4.33
C GLY A 74 7.02 2.62 -5.03
N LYS A 75 6.46 3.83 -5.18
CA LYS A 75 7.10 4.99 -5.81
C LYS A 75 8.09 5.68 -4.86
N TRP A 76 9.34 5.79 -5.28
CA TRP A 76 10.39 6.45 -4.50
C TRP A 76 10.19 7.98 -4.43
N ARG A 77 10.15 8.53 -3.22
CA ARG A 77 10.03 9.96 -2.92
C ARG A 77 10.85 10.31 -1.67
N PRO A 78 12.18 10.47 -1.79
CA PRO A 78 13.10 10.42 -0.65
C PRO A 78 12.86 11.51 0.39
N ARG A 79 12.40 12.71 -0.04
CA ARG A 79 12.08 13.83 0.88
C ARG A 79 11.06 13.46 1.96
N LEU A 80 10.18 12.48 1.70
CA LEU A 80 9.21 12.03 2.70
C LEU A 80 9.87 11.30 3.86
N LEU A 81 10.97 10.57 3.60
CA LEU A 81 11.73 9.88 4.63
C LEU A 81 12.47 10.88 5.54
N ASP A 82 13.01 11.96 4.96
CA ASP A 82 13.65 13.03 5.73
C ASP A 82 12.66 13.71 6.67
N PHE A 83 11.45 14.01 6.18
CA PHE A 83 10.41 14.62 7.01
C PHE A 83 10.04 13.73 8.19
N VAL A 84 9.75 12.46 7.94
CA VAL A 84 9.35 11.52 8.99
C VAL A 84 10.47 11.31 10.00
N SER A 85 11.71 11.13 9.54
CA SER A 85 12.87 10.92 10.42
C SER A 85 13.21 12.15 11.28
N SER A 86 12.76 13.33 10.89
CA SER A 86 12.93 14.58 11.65
C SER A 86 11.82 14.88 12.65
N LEU A 87 10.78 14.04 12.73
CA LEU A 87 9.66 14.25 13.65
C LEU A 87 10.05 13.96 15.10
N ASP A 88 9.54 14.77 16.01
CA ASP A 88 9.64 14.52 17.45
C ASP A 88 8.87 13.24 17.84
N ASP A 89 9.51 12.36 18.61
CA ASP A 89 8.96 11.05 18.97
C ASP A 89 7.72 11.16 19.85
N ALA A 90 7.62 12.17 20.72
CA ALA A 90 6.42 12.37 21.53
C ALA A 90 5.23 12.80 20.67
N VAL A 91 5.47 13.60 19.63
CA VAL A 91 4.43 13.99 18.66
C VAL A 91 3.95 12.79 17.84
N VAL A 92 4.86 11.93 17.35
CA VAL A 92 4.52 10.71 16.60
C VAL A 92 3.71 9.73 17.47
N LYS A 93 4.15 9.51 18.72
CA LYS A 93 3.42 8.68 19.68
C LYS A 93 2.03 9.23 19.95
N SER A 94 1.90 10.52 20.25
CA SER A 94 0.61 11.13 20.55
C SER A 94 -0.37 11.04 19.37
N ALA A 95 0.07 11.35 18.16
CA ALA A 95 -0.76 11.27 16.96
C ALA A 95 -1.21 9.83 16.67
N SER A 96 -0.30 8.86 16.76
CA SER A 96 -0.64 7.44 16.52
C SER A 96 -1.56 6.86 17.60
N GLN A 97 -1.38 7.22 18.88
CA GLN A 97 -2.31 6.82 19.95
C GLN A 97 -3.74 7.28 19.67
N LYS A 98 -3.91 8.56 19.33
CA LYS A 98 -5.23 9.12 19.00
C LYS A 98 -5.84 8.45 17.76
N ALA A 99 -5.01 8.15 16.77
CA ALA A 99 -5.44 7.46 15.56
C ALA A 99 -5.97 6.06 15.85
N PHE A 100 -5.22 5.26 16.61
CA PHE A 100 -5.65 3.91 17.00
C PHE A 100 -6.89 3.93 17.88
N GLN A 101 -6.99 4.87 18.83
CA GLN A 101 -8.20 5.07 19.64
C GLN A 101 -9.42 5.56 18.85
N SER A 102 -9.22 6.14 17.67
CA SER A 102 -10.32 6.61 16.81
C SER A 102 -10.95 5.49 15.99
N LEU A 103 -10.31 4.33 15.88
CA LEU A 103 -10.92 3.18 15.21
C LEU A 103 -12.16 2.69 15.99
N PRO A 104 -13.25 2.27 15.31
CA PRO A 104 -13.33 1.95 13.88
C PRO A 104 -13.60 3.14 12.94
N ASP A 105 -13.60 4.40 13.40
CA ASP A 105 -13.70 5.57 12.51
C ASP A 105 -12.39 5.80 11.75
N VAL A 106 -12.29 5.17 10.58
CA VAL A 106 -11.12 5.24 9.69
C VAL A 106 -10.83 6.67 9.23
N SER A 107 -11.88 7.48 9.01
CA SER A 107 -11.70 8.87 8.53
C SER A 107 -11.03 9.72 9.59
N LYS A 108 -11.49 9.59 10.84
CA LYS A 108 -10.88 10.26 11.98
C LYS A 108 -9.47 9.72 12.26
N ALA A 109 -9.28 8.41 12.24
CA ALA A 109 -7.98 7.79 12.47
C ALA A 109 -6.90 8.26 11.48
N VAL A 110 -7.24 8.37 10.18
CA VAL A 110 -6.32 8.94 9.18
C VAL A 110 -6.05 10.42 9.47
N SER A 111 -7.07 11.18 9.83
CA SER A 111 -6.92 12.62 10.12
C SER A 111 -5.94 12.87 11.27
N GLU A 112 -6.01 12.07 12.33
CA GLU A 112 -5.06 12.12 13.47
C GLU A 112 -3.61 11.84 13.07
N LEU A 113 -3.35 11.02 12.05
CA LEU A 113 -2.00 10.74 11.53
C LEU A 113 -1.50 11.80 10.54
N THR A 114 -2.40 12.38 9.74
CA THR A 114 -2.03 13.34 8.70
C THR A 114 -1.58 14.71 9.22
N VAL A 115 -1.65 14.93 10.53
CA VAL A 115 -1.03 16.08 11.20
C VAL A 115 0.51 16.00 11.17
N LEU A 116 1.06 14.80 11.01
CA LEU A 116 2.50 14.57 10.96
C LEU A 116 3.07 14.97 9.59
N LYS A 117 4.11 15.81 9.59
CA LYS A 117 4.77 16.24 8.35
C LYS A 117 5.32 15.03 7.58
N GLY A 118 4.97 14.93 6.29
CA GLY A 118 5.38 13.80 5.44
C GLY A 118 4.42 12.60 5.48
N VAL A 119 3.43 12.59 6.37
CA VAL A 119 2.40 11.56 6.46
C VAL A 119 1.12 12.04 5.77
N GLY A 120 0.87 11.54 4.56
CA GLY A 120 -0.43 11.68 3.89
C GLY A 120 -1.32 10.44 4.10
N PRO A 121 -2.56 10.42 3.56
CA PRO A 121 -3.48 9.30 3.69
C PRO A 121 -2.87 7.94 3.32
N ALA A 122 -2.03 7.89 2.28
CA ALA A 122 -1.34 6.66 1.90
C ALA A 122 -0.37 6.16 3.00
N THR A 123 0.39 7.03 3.64
CA THR A 123 1.30 6.60 4.73
C THR A 123 0.50 6.30 6.00
N ALA A 124 -0.53 7.09 6.31
CA ALA A 124 -1.43 6.83 7.43
C ALA A 124 -2.11 5.46 7.28
N SER A 125 -2.55 5.09 6.07
CA SER A 125 -3.15 3.77 5.81
C SER A 125 -2.22 2.60 6.11
N ALA A 126 -0.90 2.75 5.87
CA ALA A 126 0.08 1.72 6.21
C ALA A 126 0.21 1.55 7.73
N VAL A 127 0.23 2.66 8.49
CA VAL A 127 0.28 2.63 9.96
C VAL A 127 -1.00 2.01 10.54
N LEU A 128 -2.16 2.32 9.96
CA LEU A 128 -3.43 1.74 10.42
C LEU A 128 -3.52 0.25 10.04
N ALA A 129 -3.09 -0.14 8.84
CA ALA A 129 -3.14 -1.51 8.36
C ALA A 129 -2.27 -2.48 9.16
N THR A 130 -1.16 -2.01 9.75
CA THR A 130 -0.34 -2.82 10.66
C THR A 130 -0.97 -3.02 12.02
N PHE A 131 -1.79 -2.07 12.48
CA PHE A 131 -2.49 -2.16 13.76
C PHE A 131 -3.83 -2.90 13.65
N ALA A 132 -4.66 -2.56 12.67
CA ALA A 132 -6.01 -3.10 12.50
C ALA A 132 -6.23 -3.60 11.07
N PRO A 133 -5.55 -4.70 10.65
CA PRO A 133 -5.64 -5.21 9.27
C PRO A 133 -7.06 -5.63 8.87
N HIS A 134 -7.89 -6.01 9.84
CA HIS A 134 -9.31 -6.36 9.68
C HIS A 134 -10.22 -5.16 9.38
N LEU A 135 -9.76 -3.93 9.66
CA LEU A 135 -10.51 -2.70 9.38
C LEU A 135 -9.92 -1.91 8.23
N THR A 136 -8.59 -1.79 8.17
CA THR A 136 -7.92 -0.84 7.28
C THR A 136 -6.89 -1.53 6.38
N PRO A 137 -7.07 -1.50 5.05
CA PRO A 137 -6.05 -1.93 4.10
C PRO A 137 -5.01 -0.84 3.83
N PHE A 138 -3.81 -1.24 3.39
CA PHE A 138 -2.84 -0.27 2.87
C PHE A 138 -3.29 0.31 1.51
N MET A 139 -3.18 1.63 1.33
CA MET A 139 -3.53 2.32 0.08
C MET A 139 -2.43 2.16 -0.98
N SER A 140 -2.19 0.93 -1.47
CA SER A 140 -1.25 0.67 -2.56
C SER A 140 -1.81 1.10 -3.91
N ASP A 141 -0.93 1.49 -4.83
CA ASP A 141 -1.33 1.95 -6.17
C ASP A 141 -2.02 0.82 -6.94
N GLU A 142 -1.52 -0.40 -6.82
CA GLU A 142 -2.03 -1.60 -7.49
C GLU A 142 -3.43 -1.97 -7.01
N ALA A 143 -3.66 -1.95 -5.69
CA ALA A 143 -4.98 -2.23 -5.14
C ALA A 143 -5.96 -1.09 -5.43
N MET A 144 -5.50 0.17 -5.38
CA MET A 144 -6.31 1.34 -5.76
C MET A 144 -6.75 1.29 -7.23
N GLU A 145 -5.84 0.91 -8.13
CA GLU A 145 -6.15 0.72 -9.55
C GLU A 145 -7.19 -0.39 -9.73
N ALA A 146 -6.99 -1.56 -9.11
CA ALA A 146 -7.92 -2.68 -9.21
C ALA A 146 -9.30 -2.37 -8.58
N ALA A 147 -9.33 -1.60 -7.49
CA ALA A 147 -10.55 -1.34 -6.74
C ALA A 147 -11.34 -0.14 -7.28
N LEU A 148 -10.66 0.94 -7.63
CA LEU A 148 -11.28 2.22 -7.99
C LEU A 148 -11.06 2.62 -9.46
N GLY A 149 -10.26 1.87 -10.21
CA GLY A 149 -9.91 2.20 -11.60
C GLY A 149 -8.97 3.42 -11.70
N SER A 150 -8.35 3.84 -10.60
CA SER A 150 -7.36 4.91 -10.60
C SER A 150 -6.42 4.84 -9.40
N SER A 151 -5.14 5.11 -9.66
CA SER A 151 -4.03 5.08 -8.68
C SER A 151 -3.37 6.45 -8.45
N LYS A 152 -4.04 7.55 -8.81
CA LYS A 152 -3.46 8.90 -8.79
C LYS A 152 -3.98 9.82 -7.68
N ASP A 153 -5.13 9.51 -7.10
CA ASP A 153 -5.78 10.34 -6.08
C ASP A 153 -5.60 9.72 -4.69
N TYR A 154 -4.69 10.32 -3.91
CA TYR A 154 -4.35 9.91 -2.54
C TYR A 154 -5.10 10.71 -1.47
N SER A 155 -6.26 11.30 -1.82
CA SER A 155 -7.09 12.02 -0.85
C SER A 155 -7.75 11.07 0.14
N LEU A 156 -8.09 11.61 1.32
CA LEU A 156 -8.87 10.88 2.33
C LEU A 156 -10.18 10.34 1.76
N LYS A 157 -10.89 11.14 0.95
CA LYS A 157 -12.14 10.75 0.30
C LYS A 157 -11.99 9.49 -0.55
N GLN A 158 -10.91 9.37 -1.32
CA GLN A 158 -10.67 8.14 -2.09
C GLN A 158 -10.30 6.98 -1.19
N TYR A 159 -9.48 7.21 -0.17
CA TYR A 159 -9.12 6.15 0.77
C TYR A 159 -10.35 5.55 1.47
N ILE A 160 -11.33 6.35 1.88
CA ILE A 160 -12.57 5.82 2.47
C ILE A 160 -13.37 4.96 1.48
N LYS A 161 -13.46 5.35 0.21
CA LYS A 161 -14.09 4.51 -0.83
C LYS A 161 -13.33 3.21 -1.05
N PHE A 162 -12.01 3.27 -1.02
CA PHE A 162 -11.14 2.10 -1.16
C PHE A 162 -11.33 1.12 0.01
N VAL A 163 -11.32 1.62 1.25
CA VAL A 163 -11.57 0.84 2.47
C VAL A 163 -12.91 0.11 2.39
N ASP A 164 -14.00 0.83 2.06
CA ASP A 164 -15.35 0.23 1.92
C ASP A 164 -15.38 -0.92 0.90
N LYS A 165 -14.74 -0.77 -0.27
CA LYS A 165 -14.69 -1.84 -1.26
C LYS A 165 -13.92 -3.07 -0.79
N LEU A 166 -12.78 -2.86 -0.10
CA LEU A 166 -11.95 -3.97 0.37
C LEU A 166 -12.56 -4.67 1.59
N GLN A 167 -13.27 -3.94 2.45
CA GLN A 167 -14.06 -4.54 3.53
C GLN A 167 -15.16 -5.45 2.98
N ARG A 168 -15.96 -4.97 2.04
CA ARG A 168 -17.00 -5.81 1.41
C ARG A 168 -16.41 -7.02 0.69
N LYS A 169 -15.28 -6.86 0.00
CA LYS A 169 -14.61 -7.99 -0.65
C LYS A 169 -14.08 -8.99 0.38
N ALA A 170 -13.50 -8.52 1.48
CA ALA A 170 -13.04 -9.38 2.56
C ALA A 170 -14.21 -10.17 3.19
N GLU A 171 -15.35 -9.52 3.41
CA GLU A 171 -16.58 -10.17 3.87
C GLU A 171 -17.12 -11.20 2.87
N GLU A 172 -17.16 -10.87 1.58
CA GLU A 172 -17.60 -11.77 0.50
C GLU A 172 -16.72 -13.03 0.38
N LEU A 173 -15.40 -12.88 0.55
CA LEU A 173 -14.45 -13.99 0.45
C LEU A 173 -14.35 -14.83 1.72
N SER A 174 -14.85 -14.32 2.85
CA SER A 174 -14.78 -15.02 4.13
C SER A 174 -15.89 -16.06 4.23
N SER A 175 -15.54 -17.27 4.67
CA SER A 175 -16.47 -18.37 4.91
C SER A 175 -16.16 -19.06 6.25
N GLU A 176 -17.00 -19.99 6.69
CA GLU A 176 -16.71 -20.79 7.89
C GLU A 176 -15.33 -21.48 7.75
N GLY A 177 -14.37 -21.07 8.58
CA GLY A 177 -13.00 -21.60 8.59
C GLY A 177 -11.95 -20.79 7.82
N ASP A 178 -12.35 -19.81 7.01
CA ASP A 178 -11.44 -18.97 6.23
C ASP A 178 -11.83 -17.50 6.33
N SER A 179 -11.01 -16.69 7.02
CA SER A 179 -11.23 -15.25 7.14
C SER A 179 -10.26 -14.46 6.29
N PHE A 180 -10.80 -13.59 5.45
CA PHE A 180 -10.03 -12.56 4.76
C PHE A 180 -10.13 -11.25 5.54
N THR A 181 -9.02 -10.54 5.64
CA THR A 181 -9.01 -9.13 6.06
C THR A 181 -8.93 -8.20 4.85
N PRO A 182 -9.35 -6.93 4.96
CA PRO A 182 -9.06 -5.92 3.94
C PRO A 182 -7.58 -5.88 3.54
N SER A 183 -6.65 -6.04 4.50
CA SER A 183 -5.21 -6.13 4.21
C SER A 183 -4.83 -7.37 3.41
N ASP A 184 -5.50 -8.51 3.57
CA ASP A 184 -5.28 -9.69 2.73
C ASP A 184 -5.74 -9.45 1.30
N VAL A 185 -6.89 -8.79 1.13
CA VAL A 185 -7.41 -8.38 -0.19
C VAL A 185 -6.43 -7.43 -0.88
N GLU A 186 -5.87 -6.44 -0.17
CA GLU A 186 -4.82 -5.56 -0.71
C GLU A 186 -3.59 -6.34 -1.18
N ARG A 187 -3.07 -7.23 -0.33
CA ARG A 187 -1.85 -8.00 -0.64
C ARG A 187 -2.06 -8.95 -1.80
N ALA A 188 -3.24 -9.58 -1.90
CA ALA A 188 -3.61 -10.42 -3.03
C ALA A 188 -3.67 -9.61 -4.35
N LEU A 189 -4.33 -8.45 -4.34
CA LEU A 189 -4.39 -7.56 -5.51
C LEU A 189 -2.98 -7.10 -5.93
N TRP A 190 -2.17 -6.67 -4.97
CA TRP A 190 -0.80 -6.25 -5.23
C TRP A 190 0.05 -7.38 -5.80
N SER A 191 0.00 -8.58 -5.18
CA SER A 191 0.73 -9.77 -5.62
C SER A 191 0.36 -10.16 -7.05
N PHE A 192 -0.94 -10.10 -7.38
CA PHE A 192 -1.43 -10.36 -8.73
C PHE A 192 -0.92 -9.33 -9.75
N ALA A 193 -1.02 -8.03 -9.45
CA ALA A 193 -0.59 -6.96 -10.34
C ALA A 193 0.93 -6.99 -10.61
N VAL A 194 1.74 -7.19 -9.57
CA VAL A 194 3.19 -7.31 -9.69
C VAL A 194 3.57 -8.59 -10.44
N GLY A 195 2.85 -9.70 -10.22
CA GLY A 195 3.00 -10.95 -10.95
C GLY A 195 2.84 -10.80 -12.46
N GLN A 196 1.82 -10.06 -12.92
CA GLN A 196 1.62 -9.79 -14.35
C GLN A 196 2.74 -8.94 -14.96
N SER A 197 3.27 -7.96 -14.22
CA SER A 197 4.40 -7.13 -14.65
C SER A 197 5.74 -7.88 -14.70
N SER A 198 5.77 -9.11 -14.19
CA SER A 198 6.92 -10.02 -14.24
C SER A 198 6.85 -11.11 -15.30
N GLY A 199 5.73 -11.23 -16.04
CA GLY A 199 5.65 -12.14 -17.19
C GLY A 199 6.64 -11.76 -18.30
N PRO A 200 7.04 -12.70 -19.17
CA PRO A 200 7.84 -12.38 -20.35
C PRO A 200 7.08 -11.33 -21.17
N GLN A 201 7.64 -10.13 -21.31
CA GLN A 201 7.12 -9.16 -22.26
C GLN A 201 7.22 -9.82 -23.64
N ALA A 202 6.07 -10.20 -24.19
CA ALA A 202 5.97 -10.38 -25.63
C ALA A 202 6.37 -9.03 -26.25
N ASP A 203 7.48 -9.02 -27.00
CA ASP A 203 7.92 -7.89 -27.80
C ASP A 203 6.73 -7.36 -28.62
N GLN A 204 6.14 -6.26 -28.18
CA GLN A 204 5.34 -5.44 -29.06
C GLN A 204 6.30 -4.50 -29.75
N ASP A 205 6.75 -4.95 -30.92
CA ASP A 205 7.46 -4.17 -31.93
C ASP A 205 6.84 -2.77 -32.06
N PRO A 206 7.66 -1.70 -32.07
CA PRO A 206 7.15 -0.38 -32.41
C PRO A 206 6.77 -0.39 -33.89
N LYS A 207 5.45 -0.46 -34.15
CA LYS A 207 4.88 -0.27 -35.48
C LYS A 207 5.49 0.95 -36.16
N THR A 208 6.14 0.65 -37.27
CA THR A 208 6.80 1.50 -38.25
C THR A 208 5.98 2.76 -38.57
N LYS A 209 6.62 3.94 -38.42
CA LYS A 209 6.11 5.22 -38.94
C LYS A 209 6.08 5.19 -40.47
N PRO A 210 5.05 5.73 -41.15
CA PRO A 210 5.22 6.28 -42.48
C PRO A 210 5.52 7.78 -42.39
N SER A 211 6.61 8.19 -43.02
CA SER A 211 6.99 9.58 -43.23
C SER A 211 5.91 10.36 -43.98
N ARG A 212 5.51 11.52 -43.46
CA ARG A 212 4.90 12.58 -44.26
C ARG A 212 5.78 13.83 -44.21
N SER A 213 6.50 14.03 -45.30
CA SER A 213 7.11 15.29 -45.68
C SER A 213 6.01 16.29 -46.05
N SER A 214 6.02 17.47 -45.43
CA SER A 214 5.48 18.68 -46.08
C SER A 214 6.22 19.92 -45.58
N LYS A 215 7.09 20.40 -46.47
CA LYS A 215 7.52 21.79 -46.63
C LYS A 215 6.44 22.79 -46.18
N ARG A 216 6.80 23.85 -45.42
CA ARG A 216 7.19 25.18 -45.93
C ARG A 216 6.99 26.30 -44.88
N LYS A 217 8.05 27.12 -44.79
CA LYS A 217 8.10 28.59 -44.64
C LYS A 217 7.76 29.27 -43.30
N ARG A 218 8.82 29.91 -42.79
CA ARG A 218 8.88 31.01 -41.81
C ARG A 218 8.65 32.36 -42.53
N LYS A 219 7.89 33.25 -41.89
CA LYS A 219 7.76 34.72 -42.05
C LYS A 219 7.17 35.15 -40.68
N ASN A 220 7.70 36.05 -39.87
CA ASN A 220 8.51 37.24 -40.09
C ASN A 220 9.83 37.21 -39.31
#